data_AF-A0AAN6ZHE2-F1
#
_entry.id   AF-A0AAN6ZHE2-F1
#
_cell.length_a   1.000
_cell.length_b   1.000
_cell.length_c   1.000
_cell.angle_alpha   90.00
_cell.angle_beta   90.00
_cell.angle_gamma   90.00
#
_symmetry.space_group_name_H-M   'P 1'
#
loop_
_entity.id
_entity.type
_entity.pdbx_description
1 polymer ?
#
loop_
_entity_poly.entity_id
_entity_poly.type
_entity_poly.pdbx_seq_one_letter_code
_entity_poly.pdbx_strand_id
1 'polypeptide(L)'
;LEIRNARSNASLLADFNLECLGLACRPAELQALLMPFTLKSTRKIVHVRQTGQHHTPGKDYKSRALLSANKLVNQGIEVEKVTTTKGKVTVPYSDLQNVLDPTFKKFLKLAFGPKGISSLQVVVFGDFSHYRYGLFTHNLFICRSNKEEGAGGETFQVFDARDREHAERWEEYLDPQEDFFIACPTGPYVPIEGQVY
;
A
#
# COMPACT_ATOMS: atom_id res chain seq x y z
N LEU A 1 -25.45 -21.85 -5.31
CA LEU A 1 -25.02 -21.10 -6.50
C LEU A 1 -23.99 -21.93 -7.23
N GLU A 2 -24.35 -22.52 -8.36
CA GLU A 2 -23.41 -23.21 -9.25
C GLU A 2 -22.64 -22.17 -10.07
N ILE A 3 -21.31 -22.17 -9.96
CA ILE A 3 -20.45 -21.38 -10.85
C ILE A 3 -20.15 -22.25 -12.07
N ARG A 4 -20.87 -21.99 -13.17
CA ARG A 4 -20.57 -22.61 -14.47
C ARG A 4 -19.32 -21.97 -15.06
N ASN A 5 -18.41 -22.85 -15.44
CA ASN A 5 -17.14 -22.61 -16.09
C ASN A 5 -17.37 -21.94 -17.46
N ALA A 6 -17.14 -20.63 -17.55
CA ALA A 6 -17.08 -19.89 -18.81
C ALA A 6 -15.66 -19.35 -18.97
N ARG A 7 -14.96 -19.84 -19.99
CA ARG A 7 -13.70 -19.28 -20.45
C ARG A 7 -13.95 -17.86 -20.96
N SER A 8 -13.73 -16.86 -20.12
CA SER A 8 -13.45 -15.50 -20.55
C SER A 8 -12.24 -15.02 -19.75
N ASN A 9 -11.27 -14.42 -20.44
CA ASN A 9 -10.17 -13.68 -19.79
C ASN A 9 -10.68 -12.38 -19.15
N ALA A 10 -11.97 -12.28 -18.84
CA ALA A 10 -12.57 -11.15 -18.16
C ALA A 10 -12.26 -11.31 -16.67
N SER A 11 -11.54 -10.34 -16.12
CA SER A 11 -11.38 -10.27 -14.68
C SER A 11 -12.76 -10.23 -14.03
N LEU A 12 -12.98 -11.06 -13.02
CA LEU A 12 -14.19 -11.10 -12.20
C LEU A 12 -14.57 -9.72 -11.62
N LEU A 13 -13.62 -8.79 -11.58
CA LEU A 13 -13.78 -7.43 -11.09
C LEU A 13 -14.24 -6.42 -12.16
N ALA A 14 -14.28 -6.81 -13.44
CA ALA A 14 -14.61 -5.93 -14.56
C ALA A 14 -16.06 -5.42 -14.52
N ASP A 15 -16.98 -6.18 -13.92
CA ASP A 15 -18.40 -5.82 -13.90
C ASP A 15 -18.79 -4.90 -12.72
N PHE A 16 -17.93 -4.77 -11.71
CA PHE A 16 -18.24 -4.02 -10.50
C PHE A 16 -17.80 -2.55 -10.57
N ASN A 17 -18.71 -1.62 -10.32
CA ASN A 17 -18.38 -0.20 -10.24
C ASN A 17 -17.85 0.18 -8.84
N LEU A 18 -16.70 -0.37 -8.47
CA LEU A 18 -16.12 -0.19 -7.13
C LEU A 18 -15.46 1.17 -6.98
N GLU A 19 -15.65 1.77 -5.80
CA GLU A 19 -14.88 2.94 -5.33
C GLU A 19 -13.66 2.51 -4.51
N CYS A 20 -13.80 1.45 -3.71
CA CYS A 20 -12.75 0.91 -2.86
C CYS A 20 -12.53 -0.58 -3.18
N LEU A 21 -11.26 -0.99 -3.26
CA LEU A 21 -10.87 -2.38 -3.53
C LEU A 21 -9.72 -2.81 -2.61
N GLY A 22 -9.98 -3.75 -1.71
CA GLY A 22 -8.99 -4.32 -0.80
C GLY A 22 -8.48 -5.67 -1.30
N LEU A 23 -7.17 -5.83 -1.43
CA LEU A 23 -6.54 -7.05 -1.95
C LEU A 23 -5.38 -7.49 -1.05
N ALA A 24 -5.37 -8.75 -0.62
CA ALA A 24 -4.24 -9.38 0.07
C ALA A 24 -3.35 -10.12 -0.93
N CYS A 25 -2.71 -9.40 -1.86
CA CYS A 25 -1.94 -10.00 -2.95
C CYS A 25 -0.48 -9.52 -2.97
N ARG A 26 0.34 -10.05 -3.88
CA ARG A 26 1.69 -9.51 -4.11
C ARG A 26 1.60 -8.30 -5.03
N PRO A 27 2.45 -7.27 -4.86
CA PRO A 27 2.50 -6.13 -5.78
C PRO A 27 2.63 -6.51 -7.27
N ALA A 28 3.35 -7.61 -7.56
CA ALA A 28 3.51 -8.14 -8.91
C ALA A 28 2.18 -8.57 -9.57
N GLU A 29 1.16 -8.89 -8.79
CA GLU A 29 -0.15 -9.36 -9.27
C GLU A 29 -1.12 -8.19 -9.49
N LEU A 30 -0.84 -7.01 -8.93
CA LEU A 30 -1.74 -5.85 -8.98
C LEU A 30 -2.03 -5.40 -10.40
N GLN A 31 -1.03 -5.45 -11.29
CA GLN A 31 -1.25 -5.04 -12.67
C GLN A 31 -2.34 -5.89 -13.32
N ALA A 32 -2.24 -7.22 -13.30
CA ALA A 32 -3.22 -8.10 -13.91
C ALA A 32 -4.63 -7.92 -13.30
N LEU A 33 -4.70 -7.75 -11.98
CA LEU A 33 -5.97 -7.58 -11.26
C LEU A 33 -6.64 -6.22 -11.53
N LEU A 34 -5.85 -5.16 -11.74
CA LEU A 34 -6.35 -3.79 -11.82
C LEU A 34 -6.49 -3.24 -13.24
N MET A 35 -5.85 -3.85 -14.24
CA MET A 35 -6.02 -3.48 -15.67
C MET A 35 -7.47 -3.37 -16.16
N PRO A 36 -8.43 -4.21 -15.74
CA PRO A 36 -9.84 -4.09 -16.12
C PRO A 36 -10.51 -2.79 -15.66
N PHE A 37 -9.90 -2.09 -14.72
CA PHE A 37 -10.43 -0.83 -14.19
C PHE A 37 -9.94 0.41 -14.94
N THR A 38 -9.05 0.28 -15.93
CA THR A 38 -8.50 1.41 -16.69
C THR A 38 -9.58 2.24 -17.40
N LEU A 39 -10.69 1.61 -17.77
CA LEU A 39 -11.80 2.25 -18.49
C LEU A 39 -12.91 2.81 -17.59
N LYS A 40 -12.90 2.54 -16.27
CA LYS A 40 -14.00 2.99 -15.39
C LYS A 40 -13.70 4.36 -14.80
N SER A 41 -14.71 5.21 -14.74
CA SER A 41 -14.64 6.60 -14.26
C SER A 41 -14.79 6.78 -12.74
N THR A 42 -15.10 5.74 -11.96
CA THR A 42 -15.26 5.87 -10.51
C THR A 42 -13.96 6.14 -9.78
N ARG A 43 -14.01 7.04 -8.79
CA ARG A 43 -12.89 7.30 -7.86
C ARG A 43 -12.44 5.98 -7.26
N LYS A 44 -11.19 5.59 -7.50
CA LYS A 44 -10.65 4.31 -7.00
C LYS A 44 -9.62 4.52 -5.91
N ILE A 45 -9.84 3.78 -4.82
CA ILE A 45 -8.91 3.51 -3.74
C ILE A 45 -8.56 2.04 -3.81
N VAL A 46 -7.28 1.73 -3.94
CA VAL A 46 -6.79 0.35 -3.88
C VAL A 46 -6.03 0.16 -2.58
N HIS A 47 -6.48 -0.74 -1.72
CA HIS A 47 -5.77 -1.12 -0.51
C HIS A 47 -5.07 -2.47 -0.70
N VAL A 48 -3.74 -2.46 -0.75
CA VAL A 48 -2.89 -3.64 -0.75
C VAL A 48 -2.62 -4.05 0.70
N ARG A 49 -3.34 -5.07 1.14
CA ARG A 49 -3.34 -5.56 2.51
C ARG A 49 -2.11 -6.42 2.76
N GLN A 50 -1.36 -6.09 3.80
CA GLN A 50 -0.30 -6.94 4.33
C GLN A 50 -0.54 -7.14 5.83
N THR A 51 -0.89 -8.36 6.24
CA THR A 51 -1.11 -8.69 7.65
C THR A 51 0.21 -8.70 8.43
N GLY A 52 0.27 -8.01 9.58
CA GLY A 52 1.46 -8.01 10.44
C GLY A 52 1.68 -9.28 11.28
N GLN A 53 0.81 -10.30 11.18
CA GLN A 53 0.70 -11.36 12.21
C GLN A 53 1.58 -12.61 12.03
N HIS A 54 2.25 -12.80 10.90
CA HIS A 54 3.03 -14.04 10.67
C HIS A 54 4.54 -13.91 10.84
N HIS A 55 5.02 -12.85 11.49
CA HIS A 55 6.46 -12.59 11.55
C HIS A 55 6.93 -12.37 13.00
N THR A 56 7.87 -13.22 13.42
CA THR A 56 8.59 -13.10 14.68
C THR A 56 9.14 -11.67 14.84
N PRO A 57 8.96 -11.00 15.99
CA PRO A 57 9.60 -9.72 16.25
C PRO A 57 11.11 -9.79 15.94
N GLY A 58 11.59 -8.96 15.02
CA GLY A 58 12.99 -8.94 14.61
C GLY A 58 13.40 -9.90 13.49
N LYS A 59 12.48 -10.72 12.95
CA LYS A 59 12.68 -11.47 11.69
C LYS A 59 11.67 -10.98 10.66
N ASP A 60 12.14 -10.06 9.81
CA ASP A 60 11.48 -9.58 8.59
C ASP A 60 10.07 -9.00 8.75
N TYR A 61 10.00 -7.74 9.15
CA TYR A 61 8.92 -6.83 8.71
C TYR A 61 9.14 -6.48 7.23
N LYS A 62 9.20 -7.50 6.36
CA LYS A 62 9.41 -7.30 4.93
C LYS A 62 8.16 -6.67 4.35
N SER A 63 8.12 -5.33 4.36
CA SER A 63 7.17 -4.60 3.55
C SER A 63 7.34 -5.09 2.11
N ARG A 64 6.29 -5.66 1.53
CA ARG A 64 6.29 -6.00 0.10
C ARG A 64 6.33 -4.75 -0.79
N ALA A 65 6.06 -3.57 -0.22
CA ALA A 65 6.12 -2.29 -0.92
C ALA A 65 7.51 -1.63 -0.89
N LEU A 66 8.39 -1.99 0.05
CA LEU A 66 9.71 -1.36 0.23
C LEU A 66 10.85 -2.35 -0.01
N LEU A 67 12.02 -1.83 -0.34
CA LEU A 67 13.26 -2.59 -0.39
C LEU A 67 13.57 -3.21 0.98
N SER A 68 14.12 -4.42 0.97
CA SER A 68 14.66 -5.05 2.18
C SER A 68 15.85 -4.25 2.73
N ALA A 69 16.05 -4.27 4.05
CA ALA A 69 17.18 -3.62 4.72
C ALA A 69 18.54 -3.88 4.04
N ASN A 70 18.83 -5.13 3.68
CA ASN A 70 20.07 -5.50 2.98
C ASN A 70 20.26 -4.77 1.63
N LYS A 71 19.16 -4.55 0.89
CA LYS A 71 19.20 -3.81 -0.38
C LYS A 71 19.39 -2.31 -0.17
N LEU A 72 18.84 -1.75 0.91
CA LEU A 72 19.03 -0.35 1.29
C LEU A 72 20.50 -0.07 1.62
N VAL A 73 21.09 -0.92 2.48
CA VAL A 73 22.50 -0.83 2.86
C VAL A 73 23.41 -0.94 1.62
N ASN A 74 23.15 -1.88 0.72
CA ASN A 74 23.91 -2.02 -0.53
C ASN A 74 23.79 -0.82 -1.47
N GLN A 75 22.75 0.02 -1.32
CA GLN A 75 22.56 1.23 -2.12
C GLN A 75 23.18 2.47 -1.47
N GLY A 76 23.90 2.33 -0.36
CA GLY A 76 24.51 3.44 0.36
C GLY A 76 23.50 4.33 1.07
N ILE A 77 22.25 3.86 1.23
CA ILE A 77 21.25 4.56 2.04
C ILE A 77 21.62 4.28 3.50
N GLU A 78 22.05 5.32 4.19
CA GLU A 78 22.34 5.28 5.62
C GLU A 78 21.07 4.94 6.40
N VAL A 79 20.95 3.66 6.76
CA VAL A 79 19.89 3.18 7.65
C VAL A 79 20.31 3.45 9.10
N GLU A 80 20.73 4.67 9.42
CA GLU A 80 21.39 5.03 10.68
C GLU A 80 20.55 4.80 11.94
N LYS A 81 19.25 4.48 11.82
CA LYS A 81 18.42 4.04 12.94
C LYS A 81 17.50 2.87 12.58
N VAL A 82 18.06 1.75 12.14
CA VAL A 82 17.40 0.46 12.47
C VAL A 82 17.61 0.22 13.96
N THR A 83 16.87 0.92 14.83
CA THR A 83 16.77 0.48 16.22
C THR A 83 16.04 -0.85 16.20
N THR A 84 16.81 -1.93 16.31
CA THR A 84 16.31 -3.26 16.66
C THR A 84 15.83 -3.32 18.11
N THR A 85 15.36 -2.22 18.70
CA THR A 85 14.40 -2.33 19.79
C THR A 85 13.07 -2.75 19.15
N LYS A 86 12.94 -4.06 18.92
CA LYS A 86 11.77 -4.78 18.36
C LYS A 86 11.60 -4.79 16.83
N GLY A 87 12.69 -4.64 16.07
CA GLY A 87 12.76 -4.94 14.62
C GLY A 87 12.13 -3.91 13.67
N LYS A 88 11.95 -2.65 14.09
CA LYS A 88 11.41 -1.60 13.21
C LYS A 88 12.48 -1.13 12.21
N VAL A 89 12.21 -1.26 10.91
CA VAL A 89 12.94 -0.52 9.87
C VAL A 89 12.24 0.82 9.71
N THR A 90 12.96 1.92 9.92
CA THR A 90 12.44 3.27 9.71
C THR A 90 13.27 3.91 8.60
N VAL A 91 12.65 4.14 7.45
CA VAL A 91 13.23 4.91 6.35
C VAL A 91 12.77 6.37 6.50
N PRO A 92 13.65 7.38 6.29
CA PRO A 92 13.22 8.77 6.23
C PRO A 92 12.06 8.95 5.23
N TYR A 93 11.07 9.78 5.59
CA TYR A 93 9.89 9.95 4.76
C TYR A 93 10.22 10.50 3.37
N SER A 94 11.23 11.38 3.28
CA SER A 94 11.78 11.91 2.03
C SER A 94 12.31 10.82 1.08
N ASP A 95 12.73 9.67 1.60
CA ASP A 95 13.33 8.59 0.81
C ASP A 95 12.33 7.50 0.42
N LEU A 96 11.10 7.52 0.93
CA LEU A 96 10.10 6.46 0.72
C LEU A 96 9.89 6.09 -0.76
N GLN A 97 9.87 7.10 -1.64
CA GLN A 97 9.69 6.88 -3.07
C GLN A 97 10.91 6.23 -3.75
N ASN A 98 12.11 6.45 -3.22
CA ASN A 98 13.36 5.86 -3.69
C ASN A 98 13.51 4.41 -3.24
N VAL A 99 12.97 4.10 -2.07
CA VAL A 99 13.07 2.77 -1.46
C VAL A 99 11.89 1.85 -1.77
N LEU A 100 10.98 2.23 -2.67
CA LEU A 100 9.92 1.33 -3.13
C LEU A 100 10.52 0.08 -3.79
N ASP A 101 9.89 -1.07 -3.55
CA ASP A 101 10.20 -2.30 -4.29
C ASP A 101 10.09 -2.02 -5.81
N PRO A 102 11.08 -2.44 -6.63
CA PRO A 102 11.08 -2.11 -8.06
C PRO A 102 9.87 -2.62 -8.83
N THR A 103 9.33 -3.79 -8.46
CA THR A 103 8.12 -4.33 -9.10
C THR A 103 6.90 -3.51 -8.68
N PHE A 104 6.80 -3.13 -7.41
CA PHE A 104 5.73 -2.25 -6.95
C PHE A 104 5.81 -0.86 -7.60
N LYS A 105 7.00 -0.24 -7.62
CA LYS A 105 7.25 1.06 -8.27
C LYS A 105 6.89 1.02 -9.76
N LYS A 106 7.25 -0.06 -10.47
CA LYS A 106 6.86 -0.25 -11.87
C LYS A 106 5.34 -0.28 -12.04
N PHE A 107 4.63 -1.01 -11.19
CA PHE A 107 3.18 -1.02 -11.18
C PHE A 107 2.61 0.39 -10.94
N LEU A 108 3.09 1.12 -9.94
CA LEU A 108 2.61 2.47 -9.62
C LEU A 108 2.82 3.44 -10.80
N LYS A 109 3.97 3.39 -11.47
CA LYS A 109 4.23 4.19 -12.68
C LYS A 109 3.25 3.88 -13.81
N LEU A 110 2.89 2.60 -13.99
CA LEU A 110 1.89 2.19 -14.98
C LEU A 110 0.47 2.63 -14.59
N ALA A 111 0.09 2.44 -13.32
CA ALA A 111 -1.25 2.72 -12.83
C ALA A 111 -1.55 4.23 -12.76
N PHE A 112 -0.58 5.04 -12.33
CA PHE A 112 -0.70 6.49 -12.25
C PHE A 112 -0.27 7.22 -13.53
N GLY A 113 0.35 6.53 -14.48
CA GLY A 113 0.77 7.13 -15.75
C GLY A 113 -0.39 7.54 -16.67
N PRO A 114 -0.08 8.19 -17.80
CA PRO A 114 -1.08 8.76 -18.73
C PRO A 114 -1.98 7.69 -19.38
N LYS A 115 -1.47 6.46 -19.50
CA LYS A 115 -2.23 5.29 -20.01
C LYS A 115 -2.72 4.37 -18.88
N GLY A 116 -2.66 4.87 -17.64
CA GLY A 116 -3.00 4.12 -16.44
C GLY A 116 -4.48 4.12 -16.12
N ILE A 117 -4.80 3.93 -14.85
CA ILE A 117 -6.17 3.96 -14.34
C ILE A 117 -6.49 5.41 -13.98
N SER A 118 -7.08 6.17 -14.91
CA SER A 118 -7.31 7.61 -14.76
C SER A 118 -8.03 7.98 -13.45
N SER A 119 -8.95 7.12 -13.01
CA SER A 119 -9.77 7.34 -11.82
C SER A 119 -9.14 6.87 -10.50
N LEU A 120 -8.02 6.15 -10.54
CA LEU A 120 -7.24 5.76 -9.35
C LEU A 120 -6.61 6.99 -8.71
N GLN A 121 -6.98 7.27 -7.47
CA GLN A 121 -6.46 8.42 -6.71
C GLN A 121 -5.35 8.02 -5.75
N VAL A 122 -5.51 6.87 -5.09
CA VAL A 122 -4.56 6.42 -4.08
C VAL A 122 -4.41 4.90 -4.09
N VAL A 123 -3.18 4.44 -3.93
CA VAL A 123 -2.86 3.07 -3.55
C VAL A 123 -2.39 3.10 -2.11
N VAL A 124 -3.10 2.43 -1.24
CA VAL A 124 -2.79 2.30 0.18
C VAL A 124 -2.12 0.94 0.41
N PHE A 125 -1.02 0.90 1.16
CA PHE A 125 -0.31 -0.34 1.47
C PHE A 125 -0.13 -0.49 2.98
N GLY A 126 -0.43 -1.67 3.52
CA GLY A 126 -0.12 -1.99 4.92
C GLY A 126 -1.29 -2.56 5.71
N ASP A 127 -1.18 -2.48 7.04
CA ASP A 127 -2.13 -3.01 8.01
C ASP A 127 -2.77 -1.87 8.81
N PHE A 128 -4.03 -1.60 8.53
CA PHE A 128 -4.82 -0.55 9.17
C PHE A 128 -5.78 -1.10 10.22
N SER A 129 -5.76 -2.42 10.46
CA SER A 129 -6.62 -3.03 11.48
C SER A 129 -6.29 -2.50 12.87
N HIS A 130 -7.30 -2.43 13.75
CA HIS A 130 -7.16 -1.98 15.15
C HIS A 130 -6.41 -0.65 15.32
N TYR A 131 -6.60 0.31 14.41
CA TYR A 131 -5.95 1.62 14.45
C TYR A 131 -4.41 1.51 14.54
N ARG A 132 -3.82 0.47 13.93
CA ARG A 132 -2.37 0.21 13.94
C ARG A 132 -1.59 1.18 13.05
N TYR A 133 -1.93 2.47 13.06
CA TYR A 133 -1.32 3.59 12.32
C TYR A 133 0.16 3.87 12.66
N GLY A 134 0.90 2.94 13.27
CA GLY A 134 2.30 3.19 13.57
C GLY A 134 3.01 2.14 14.42
N LEU A 135 2.40 0.98 14.64
CA LEU A 135 2.95 0.08 15.65
C LEU A 135 4.10 -0.77 15.14
N PHE A 136 4.16 -1.15 13.85
CA PHE A 136 5.18 -2.12 13.40
C PHE A 136 5.67 -2.00 11.94
N THR A 137 4.90 -1.42 11.01
CA THR A 137 5.25 -1.34 9.58
C THR A 137 4.94 0.03 9.00
N HIS A 138 5.66 0.42 7.95
CA HIS A 138 5.28 1.54 7.09
C HIS A 138 3.88 1.27 6.50
N ASN A 139 2.89 2.05 6.93
CA ASN A 139 1.58 2.11 6.31
C ASN A 139 1.64 3.27 5.32
N LEU A 140 1.56 2.96 4.03
CA LEU A 140 1.88 3.91 2.98
C LEU A 140 0.61 4.35 2.26
N PHE A 141 0.54 5.64 1.98
CA PHE A 141 -0.38 6.24 1.03
C PHE A 141 0.42 6.67 -0.20
N ILE A 142 0.13 6.04 -1.34
CA ILE A 142 0.71 6.42 -2.62
C ILE A 142 -0.35 7.20 -3.39
N CYS A 143 -0.29 8.53 -3.30
CA CYS A 143 -1.25 9.45 -3.88
C CYS A 143 -0.84 9.82 -5.31
N ARG A 144 -1.81 9.96 -6.21
CA ARG A 144 -1.60 10.54 -7.54
C ARG A 144 -1.03 11.95 -7.40
N SER A 145 -0.04 12.28 -8.23
CA SER A 145 0.53 13.63 -8.26
C SER A 145 -0.41 14.57 -9.01
N ASN A 146 -0.68 15.74 -8.42
CA ASN A 146 -1.45 16.82 -9.06
C ASN A 146 -0.59 17.73 -9.94
N LYS A 147 0.72 17.45 -10.10
CA LYS A 147 1.59 18.24 -10.97
C LYS A 147 1.21 17.98 -12.43
N GLU A 148 0.99 19.06 -13.19
CA GLU A 148 0.60 19.00 -14.60
C GLU A 148 1.50 18.06 -15.42
N GLU A 149 0.86 17.20 -16.23
CA GLU A 149 1.54 16.31 -17.17
C GLU A 149 2.37 17.15 -18.16
N GLY A 150 3.69 17.14 -18.02
CA GLY A 150 4.60 17.86 -18.94
C GLY A 150 5.90 18.36 -18.30
N ALA A 151 5.93 18.59 -16.98
CA ALA A 151 7.10 19.14 -16.30
C ALA A 151 8.14 18.10 -15.83
N GLY A 152 8.10 16.87 -16.37
CA GLY A 152 9.01 15.79 -15.96
C GLY A 152 8.86 15.31 -14.51
N GLY A 153 7.79 15.71 -13.82
CA GLY A 153 7.50 15.30 -12.44
C GLY A 153 7.07 13.84 -12.32
N GLU A 154 7.30 13.22 -11.16
CA GLU A 154 6.79 11.89 -10.86
C GLU A 154 5.25 11.88 -10.81
N THR A 155 4.63 10.79 -11.29
CA THR A 155 3.17 10.64 -11.43
C THR A 155 2.45 10.33 -10.11
N PHE A 156 3.21 10.08 -9.04
CA PHE A 156 2.71 9.81 -7.71
C PHE A 156 3.69 10.32 -6.64
N GLN A 157 3.18 10.47 -5.42
CA GLN A 157 3.94 10.78 -4.21
C GLN A 157 3.66 9.72 -3.14
N VAL A 158 4.62 9.46 -2.27
CA VAL A 158 4.52 8.43 -1.23
C VAL A 158 4.58 9.08 0.14
N PHE A 159 3.58 8.80 0.98
CA PHE A 159 3.48 9.27 2.35
C PHE A 159 3.41 8.08 3.30
N ASP A 160 3.96 8.24 4.49
CA ASP A 160 3.73 7.31 5.60
C ASP A 160 2.57 7.85 6.46
N ALA A 161 1.69 6.98 6.93
CA ALA A 161 0.59 7.35 7.83
C ALA A 161 1.08 7.97 9.17
N ARG A 162 2.37 7.81 9.50
CA ARG A 162 3.02 8.45 10.66
C ARG A 162 3.60 9.83 10.33
N ASP A 163 3.63 10.23 9.06
CA ASP A 163 4.06 11.55 8.64
C ASP A 163 2.95 12.57 8.92
N ARG A 164 2.98 13.11 10.15
CA ARG A 164 2.01 14.10 10.61
C ARG A 164 2.24 15.50 10.03
N GLU A 165 3.42 15.77 9.49
CA GLU A 165 3.72 17.06 8.84
C GLU A 165 2.96 17.19 7.52
N HIS A 166 2.75 16.08 6.83
CA HIS A 166 2.06 16.01 5.53
C HIS A 166 0.70 15.27 5.62
N ALA A 167 0.08 15.26 6.80
CA ALA A 167 -1.15 14.53 7.07
C ALA A 167 -2.29 14.91 6.11
N GLU A 168 -2.38 16.19 5.76
CA GLU A 168 -3.39 16.74 4.86
C GLU A 168 -3.34 16.14 3.45
N ARG A 169 -2.21 15.54 3.05
CA ARG A 169 -2.02 14.91 1.74
C ARG A 169 -2.61 13.52 1.62
N TRP A 170 -2.92 12.87 2.75
CA TRP A 170 -3.39 11.49 2.75
C TRP A 170 -4.64 11.27 3.63
N GLU A 171 -4.89 12.12 4.63
CA GLU A 171 -6.09 12.03 5.48
C GLU A 171 -7.40 12.18 4.67
N GLU A 172 -7.40 12.97 3.58
CA GLU A 172 -8.55 13.11 2.68
C GLU A 172 -9.04 11.79 2.03
N TYR A 173 -8.16 10.78 2.00
CA TYR A 173 -8.50 9.44 1.51
C TYR A 173 -8.85 8.49 2.65
N LEU A 174 -8.30 8.71 3.84
CA LEU A 174 -8.51 7.86 5.01
C LEU A 174 -9.89 8.12 5.62
N ASP A 175 -10.18 9.35 6.02
CA ASP A 175 -11.34 9.68 6.85
C ASP A 175 -12.69 9.24 6.23
N PRO A 176 -12.95 9.45 4.92
CA PRO A 176 -14.23 9.08 4.34
C PRO A 176 -14.41 7.57 4.19
N GLN A 177 -13.33 6.79 4.34
CA GLN A 177 -13.27 5.36 4.03
C GLN A 177 -12.63 4.56 5.17
N GLU A 178 -12.59 5.11 6.39
CA GLU A 178 -11.90 4.50 7.53
C GLU A 178 -12.40 3.07 7.78
N ASP A 179 -13.72 2.88 7.80
CA ASP A 179 -14.38 1.58 7.94
C ASP A 179 -13.84 0.54 6.94
N PHE A 180 -13.60 0.94 5.68
CA PHE A 180 -13.06 0.06 4.65
C PHE A 180 -11.62 -0.37 4.95
N PHE A 181 -10.78 0.54 5.45
CA PHE A 181 -9.39 0.24 5.79
C PHE A 181 -9.29 -0.64 7.04
N ILE A 182 -10.12 -0.38 8.06
CA ILE A 182 -10.12 -1.13 9.32
C ILE A 182 -10.80 -2.50 9.20
N ALA A 183 -11.71 -2.69 8.23
CA ALA A 183 -12.44 -3.94 7.97
C ALA A 183 -11.56 -5.08 7.40
N CYS A 184 -10.27 -5.10 7.71
CA CYS A 184 -9.39 -6.21 7.39
C CYS A 184 -9.67 -7.41 8.31
N PRO A 185 -9.82 -8.64 7.77
CA PRO A 185 -9.76 -9.83 8.60
C PRO A 185 -8.36 -9.88 9.21
N THR A 186 -8.29 -9.69 10.52
CA THR A 186 -7.08 -9.99 11.27
C THR A 186 -6.97 -11.50 11.36
N GLY A 187 -5.75 -12.04 11.24
CA GLY A 187 -5.48 -13.34 11.83
C GLY A 187 -5.95 -13.33 13.30
N PRO A 188 -6.29 -14.49 13.88
CA PRO A 188 -6.87 -14.55 15.22
C PRO A 188 -6.11 -13.62 16.16
N TYR A 189 -6.83 -12.73 16.84
CA TYR A 189 -6.24 -11.87 17.85
C TYR A 189 -5.55 -12.76 18.88
N VAL A 190 -4.22 -12.76 18.90
CA VAL A 190 -3.44 -13.36 19.97
C VAL A 190 -3.17 -12.21 20.94
N PRO A 191 -3.83 -12.18 22.12
CA PRO A 191 -3.50 -11.20 23.14
C PRO A 191 -2.01 -11.32 23.45
N ILE A 192 -1.29 -10.20 23.44
CA ILE A 192 0.04 -10.16 24.05
C ILE A 192 -0.24 -10.24 25.56
N GLU A 193 0.13 -11.34 26.19
CA GLU A 193 0.01 -11.50 27.65
C GLU A 193 0.58 -10.24 28.34
N GLY A 194 -0.25 -9.56 29.13
CA GLY A 194 0.18 -8.48 30.02
C GLY A 194 -0.40 -7.08 29.79
N GLN A 195 -1.31 -6.86 28.83
CA GLN A 195 -2.10 -5.62 28.79
C GLN A 195 -3.54 -5.88 29.28
N VAL A 196 -3.79 -5.49 30.52
CA VAL A 196 -5.14 -5.32 31.08
C VAL A 196 -5.61 -3.91 30.71
N TYR A 197 -6.85 -3.82 30.23
CA TYR A 197 -7.52 -2.56 29.83
C TYR A 197 -7.69 -1.59 30.99
#